data_AF-A0A9E3IJC2-F1
#
_entry.id   AF-A0A9E3IJC2-F1
#
_cell.length_a   1.000
_cell.length_b   1.000
_cell.length_c   1.000
_cell.angle_alpha   90.00
_cell.angle_beta   90.00
_cell.angle_gamma   90.00
#
_symmetry.space_group_name_H-M   'P 1'
#
loop_
_entity.id
_entity.type
_entity.pdbx_description
1 polymer ?
#
loop_
_entity_poly.entity_id
_entity_poly.type
_entity_poly.pdbx_seq_one_letter_code
_entity_poly.pdbx_strand_id
1 'polypeptide(L)'
;RGRVDKLWLVPGDALPDAKLLAAISQPGAEVTVLRVPRERLDAWLKPAAGQTLADHFYIVDPMGRWMLRAPGAPEPKKLKADLDKLLRASASWDTAGR
;
A
#
# COMPACT_ATOMS: atom_id res chain seq x y z
N ARG A 1 -5.80 -13.90 4.12
CA ARG A 1 -4.65 -13.64 3.21
C ARG A 1 -5.13 -13.11 1.85
N GLY A 2 -6.20 -13.64 1.25
CA GLY A 2 -6.70 -13.18 -0.07
C GLY A 2 -7.61 -11.93 -0.10
N ARG A 3 -7.47 -11.00 0.85
CA ARG A 3 -8.24 -9.73 0.88
C ARG A 3 -7.35 -8.49 0.94
N VAL A 4 -6.03 -8.66 0.82
CA VAL A 4 -5.08 -7.55 0.82
C VAL A 4 -4.06 -7.83 -0.26
N ASP A 5 -3.98 -6.89 -1.20
CA ASP A 5 -2.97 -6.88 -2.23
C ASP A 5 -1.88 -5.87 -1.83
N LYS A 6 -0.62 -6.28 -1.98
CA LYS A 6 0.52 -5.41 -1.69
C LYS A 6 0.96 -4.77 -2.99
N LEU A 7 0.92 -3.45 -3.03
CA LEU A 7 1.36 -2.69 -4.18
C LEU A 7 2.57 -1.85 -3.79
N TRP A 8 3.56 -1.82 -4.67
CA TRP A 8 4.61 -0.82 -4.66
C TRP A 8 4.42 0.11 -5.86
N LEU A 9 4.03 1.35 -5.59
CA LEU A 9 3.82 2.37 -6.60
C LEU A 9 5.12 3.16 -6.77
N VAL A 10 5.76 3.01 -7.93
CA VAL A 10 7.02 3.67 -8.26
C VAL A 10 6.70 4.94 -9.05
N PRO A 11 6.96 6.14 -8.49
CA PRO A 11 6.72 7.38 -9.21
C PRO A 11 7.72 7.57 -10.36
N GLY A 12 7.20 7.89 -11.55
CA GLY A 12 8.01 8.21 -12.74
C GLY A 12 8.31 7.01 -13.65
N ASP A 13 9.27 7.21 -14.56
CA ASP A 13 9.52 6.30 -15.69
C ASP A 13 10.70 5.34 -15.47
N ALA A 14 11.50 5.57 -14.43
CA ALA A 14 12.63 4.71 -14.12
C ALA A 14 12.16 3.34 -13.61
N LEU A 15 12.75 2.28 -14.16
CA LEU A 15 12.58 0.93 -13.65
C LEU A 15 13.43 0.73 -12.39
N PRO A 16 12.87 0.20 -11.29
CA PRO A 16 13.68 -0.28 -10.18
C PRO A 16 14.65 -1.37 -10.66
N ASP A 17 15.81 -1.48 -10.01
CA ASP A 17 16.78 -2.48 -10.38
C ASP A 17 16.25 -3.91 -10.17
N ALA A 18 16.69 -4.83 -11.01
CA ALA A 18 16.19 -6.21 -10.99
C ALA A 18 16.46 -6.93 -9.66
N LYS A 19 17.56 -6.59 -8.96
CA LYS A 19 17.90 -7.21 -7.68
C LYS A 19 16.95 -6.74 -6.57
N LEU A 20 16.57 -5.46 -6.57
CA LEU A 20 15.55 -4.96 -5.67
C LEU A 20 14.18 -5.57 -5.95
N LEU A 21 13.77 -5.66 -7.22
CA LEU A 21 12.51 -6.31 -7.58
C LEU A 21 12.44 -7.76 -7.08
N ALA A 22 13.53 -8.51 -7.21
CA ALA A 22 13.63 -9.86 -6.66
C ALA A 22 13.63 -9.88 -5.12
N ALA A 23 14.28 -8.91 -4.47
CA ALA A 23 14.35 -8.84 -3.02
C ALA A 23 12.98 -8.54 -2.38
N ILE A 24 12.14 -7.71 -2.99
CA ILE A 24 10.84 -7.33 -2.41
C ILE A 24 9.76 -8.41 -2.56
N SER A 25 9.83 -9.24 -3.59
CA SER A 25 8.83 -10.26 -3.88
C SER A 25 9.35 -11.62 -3.41
N GLN A 26 9.13 -11.89 -2.12
CA GLN A 26 9.47 -13.19 -1.52
C GLN A 26 8.30 -14.17 -1.67
N PRO A 27 8.55 -15.49 -1.77
CA PRO A 27 7.48 -16.50 -1.83
C PRO A 27 6.47 -16.35 -0.67
N GLY A 28 5.19 -16.19 -0.98
CA GLY A 28 4.10 -15.96 -0.03
C GLY A 28 3.97 -14.51 0.48
N ALA A 29 4.78 -13.58 -0.03
CA ALA A 29 4.70 -12.16 0.27
C ALA A 29 4.87 -11.33 -1.02
N GLU A 30 4.20 -11.77 -2.08
CA GLU A 30 4.23 -11.16 -3.40
C GLU A 30 3.83 -9.68 -3.34
N VAL A 31 4.55 -8.84 -4.08
CA VAL A 31 4.28 -7.40 -4.19
C VAL A 31 4.13 -7.06 -5.66
N THR A 32 2.98 -6.51 -6.02
CA THR A 32 2.74 -6.00 -7.36
C THR A 32 3.40 -4.64 -7.50
N VAL A 33 4.33 -4.51 -8.45
CA VAL A 33 5.04 -3.25 -8.71
C VAL A 33 4.39 -2.55 -9.89
N LEU A 34 3.95 -1.31 -9.69
CA LEU A 34 3.34 -0.49 -10.73
C LEU A 34 4.09 0.84 -10.86
N ARG A 35 4.37 1.24 -12.10
CA ARG A 35 4.82 2.61 -12.39
C ARG A 35 3.61 3.51 -12.49
N VAL A 36 3.68 4.66 -11.83
CA VAL A 36 2.59 5.64 -11.82
C VAL A 36 3.20 7.04 -11.99
N PRO A 37 2.63 7.91 -12.85
CA PRO A 37 3.03 9.30 -12.91
C PRO A 37 2.92 9.98 -11.54
N ARG A 38 3.92 10.78 -11.19
CA ARG A 38 4.07 11.40 -9.86
C ARG A 38 2.84 12.22 -9.49
N GLU A 39 2.38 13.03 -10.43
CA GLU A 39 1.24 13.92 -10.30
C GLU A 39 -0.08 13.18 -10.00
N ARG A 40 -0.24 11.96 -10.53
CA ARG A 40 -1.42 11.13 -10.21
C ARG A 40 -1.39 10.63 -8.78
N LEU A 41 -0.21 10.30 -8.25
CA LEU A 41 -0.06 9.91 -6.85
C LEU A 41 -0.29 11.11 -5.91
N ASP A 42 0.22 12.29 -6.25
CA ASP A 42 0.03 13.52 -5.46
C ASP A 42 -1.42 14.00 -5.44
N ALA A 43 -2.16 13.82 -6.54
CA ALA A 43 -3.58 14.14 -6.59
C ALA A 43 -4.45 13.16 -5.77
N TRP A 44 -3.98 11.93 -5.56
CA TRP A 44 -4.75 10.87 -4.93
C TRP A 44 -4.46 10.68 -3.45
N LEU A 45 -3.18 10.68 -3.06
CA LEU A 45 -2.72 10.40 -1.71
C LEU A 45 -2.17 11.66 -1.05
N LYS A 46 -2.34 11.77 0.27
CA LYS A 46 -1.84 12.91 1.04
C LYS A 46 -0.92 12.47 2.18
N PRO A 47 0.34 12.96 2.23
CA PRO A 47 1.24 12.66 3.34
C PRO A 47 0.84 13.42 4.61
N ALA A 48 1.47 13.09 5.72
CA ALA A 48 1.44 13.93 6.90
C ALA A 48 2.16 15.27 6.61
N ALA A 49 1.80 16.33 7.35
CA ALA A 49 2.43 17.63 7.18
C ALA A 49 3.95 17.53 7.41
N GLY A 50 4.73 18.12 6.51
CA GLY A 50 6.19 18.09 6.56
C GLY A 50 6.83 16.76 6.15
N GLN A 51 6.05 15.78 5.65
CA GLN A 51 6.54 14.50 5.15
C GLN A 51 6.19 14.30 3.68
N THR A 52 6.86 13.35 3.05
CA THR A 52 6.61 12.97 1.66
C THR A 52 5.69 11.74 1.58
N LEU A 53 5.16 11.45 0.39
CA LEU A 53 4.37 10.23 0.18
C LEU A 53 5.18 8.94 0.46
N ALA A 54 6.50 8.97 0.28
CA ALA A 54 7.35 7.81 0.51
C ALA A 54 7.54 7.49 2.00
N ASP A 55 7.20 8.42 2.90
CA ASP A 55 7.36 8.25 4.36
C ASP A 55 6.19 7.50 5.01
N HIS A 56 5.32 6.88 4.21
CA HIS A 56 4.06 6.33 4.67
C HIS A 56 3.66 5.02 3.97
N PHE A 57 2.91 4.19 4.69
CA PHE A 57 2.08 3.15 4.09
C PHE A 57 0.64 3.65 3.95
N TYR A 58 0.00 3.32 2.84
CA TYR A 58 -1.39 3.68 2.55
C TYR A 58 -2.24 2.42 2.40
N ILE A 59 -3.44 2.43 2.96
CA ILE A 59 -4.47 1.43 2.71
C ILE A 59 -5.59 2.10 1.94
N VAL A 60 -5.95 1.49 0.83
CA VAL A 60 -6.99 1.94 -0.09
C VAL A 60 -7.97 0.79 -0.26
N ASP A 61 -9.27 1.11 -0.28
CA ASP A 61 -10.29 0.13 -0.61
C ASP A 61 -10.37 -0.16 -2.12
N PRO A 62 -11.09 -1.21 -2.56
CA PRO A 62 -11.23 -1.56 -3.97
C PRO A 62 -11.93 -0.50 -4.83
N MET A 63 -12.64 0.45 -4.23
CA MET A 63 -13.25 1.58 -4.93
C MET A 63 -12.27 2.75 -5.10
N GLY A 64 -11.01 2.58 -4.67
CA GLY A 64 -9.98 3.62 -4.75
C GLY A 64 -10.06 4.66 -3.64
N ARG A 65 -10.85 4.42 -2.59
CA ARG A 65 -10.97 5.36 -1.47
C ARG A 65 -9.87 5.09 -0.45
N TRP A 66 -9.24 6.15 -0.01
CA TRP A 66 -8.19 6.09 0.99
C TRP A 66 -8.77 5.86 2.39
N MET A 67 -8.32 4.78 3.05
CA MET A 67 -8.84 4.34 4.35
C MET A 67 -7.89 4.63 5.52
N LEU A 68 -6.59 4.42 5.33
CA LEU A 68 -5.60 4.55 6.41
C LEU A 68 -4.25 5.01 5.87
N ARG A 69 -3.53 5.78 6.70
CA ARG A 69 -2.12 6.11 6.51
C ARG A 69 -1.33 5.76 7.76
N ALA A 70 -0.31 4.93 7.62
CA ALA A 70 0.64 4.59 8.68
C ALA A 70 2.00 5.24 8.39
N PRO A 71 2.82 5.52 9.42
CA PRO A 71 4.19 5.97 9.22
C PRO A 71 5.04 4.88 8.54
N GLY A 72 6.11 5.26 7.84
CA GLY A 72 7.03 4.35 7.16
C GLY A 72 7.79 3.40 8.09
N ALA A 73 7.88 3.75 9.37
CA ALA A 73 8.37 2.88 10.45
C ALA A 73 7.26 2.68 11.52
N PRO A 74 6.22 1.90 11.22
CA PRO A 74 5.11 1.70 12.14
C PRO A 74 5.47 0.68 13.22
N GLU A 75 4.85 0.81 14.39
CA GLU A 75 4.89 -0.24 15.41
C GLU A 75 4.14 -1.49 14.87
N PRO A 76 4.81 -2.63 14.62
CA PRO A 76 4.21 -3.71 13.81
C PRO A 76 2.93 -4.29 14.41
N LYS A 77 2.88 -4.42 15.75
CA LYS A 77 1.70 -4.94 16.46
C LYS A 77 0.49 -4.00 16.33
N LYS A 78 0.72 -2.69 16.38
CA LYS A 78 -0.34 -1.68 16.23
C LYS A 78 -0.87 -1.67 14.80
N LEU A 79 0.01 -1.61 13.81
CA LEU A 79 -0.40 -1.64 12.39
C LEU A 79 -1.20 -2.90 12.06
N LYS A 80 -0.76 -4.06 12.57
CA LYS A 80 -1.52 -5.30 12.40
C LYS A 80 -2.91 -5.21 13.05
N ALA A 81 -3.01 -4.71 14.27
CA ALA A 81 -4.28 -4.59 14.97
C ALA A 81 -5.25 -3.65 14.23
N ASP A 82 -4.76 -2.54 13.68
CA ASP A 82 -5.57 -1.61 12.91
C ASP A 82 -6.01 -2.21 11.57
N LEU A 83 -5.13 -2.93 10.88
CA LEU A 83 -5.48 -3.66 9.66
C LEU A 83 -6.54 -4.74 9.94
N ASP A 84 -6.40 -5.51 11.02
CA ASP A 84 -7.37 -6.55 11.40
C ASP A 84 -8.76 -5.95 11.70
N LYS A 85 -8.82 -4.77 12.35
CA LYS A 85 -10.07 -4.03 12.57
C LYS A 85 -10.69 -3.57 11.26
N LEU A 86 -9.89 -3.00 10.37
CA LEU A 86 -10.34 -2.51 9.06
C LEU A 86 -10.89 -3.66 8.19
N LEU A 87 -10.21 -4.80 8.18
CA LEU A 87 -10.67 -5.99 7.43
C LEU A 87 -11.96 -6.57 8.00
N ARG A 88 -12.15 -6.54 9.33
CA ARG A 88 -13.41 -6.94 9.96
C ARG A 88 -14.55 -5.99 9.57
N ALA A 89 -14.33 -4.68 9.60
CA ALA A 89 -15.34 -3.68 9.28
C ALA A 89 -15.75 -3.69 7.79
N SER A 90 -14.84 -4.10 6.90
CA SER A 90 -15.10 -4.17 5.45
C SER A 90 -15.66 -5.52 4.97
N ALA A 91 -15.81 -6.50 5.87
CA ALA A 91 -16.14 -7.88 5.49
C ALA A 91 -17.48 -8.04 4.76
N SER A 92 -18.41 -7.10 4.91
CA SER A 92 -19.73 -7.16 4.26
C SER A 92 -19.74 -6.69 2.79
N TRP A 93 -18.73 -5.93 2.37
CA TRP A 93 -18.71 -5.32 1.03
C TRP A 93 -17.39 -5.55 0.27
N ASP A 94 -16.35 -6.02 0.94
CA ASP A 94 -15.08 -6.37 0.34
C ASP A 94 -14.79 -7.86 0.50
N THR A 95 -14.96 -8.64 -0.56
CA THR A 95 -14.73 -10.10 -0.57
C THR A 95 -13.39 -10.44 -1.22
N ALA A 96 -12.93 -11.69 -1.05
CA ALA A 96 -11.72 -12.18 -1.69
C ALA A 96 -11.94 -12.45 -3.19
N GLY A 97 -10.89 -12.29 -4.01
CA GLY A 97 -10.92 -12.61 -5.45
C GLY A 97 -11.47 -11.51 -6.37
N ARG A 98 -11.47 -10.27 -5.87
CA ARG A 98 -11.80 -9.04 -6.60
C ARG A 98 -10.66 -8.57 -7.52
#